data_AF-A0A1S3QSS0-F1
#
_entry.id   AF-A0A1S3QSS0-F1
#
_cell.length_a   1.000
_cell.length_b   1.000
_cell.length_c   1.000
_cell.angle_alpha   90.00
_cell.angle_beta   90.00
_cell.angle_gamma   90.00
#
_symmetry.space_group_name_H-M   'P 1'
#
loop_
_entity.id
_entity.type
_entity.pdbx_description
1 polymer ?
#
loop_
_entity_poly.entity_id
_entity_poly.type
_entity_poly.pdbx_seq_one_letter_code
_entity_poly.pdbx_strand_id
1 'polypeptide(L)'
;MGERGYSFSLTTFSPSGKLVQIEYALSAVAAGAPSVGIKASNGVVLATEKKQKSILYDETSVHKVEMITKHIGMVYSGMGPDYRVLLRRARKLAQQYFLVYQEPIPTAQLVQRVASVMQEYTQSGSVLFCGFPQV
;
A
#
# COMPACT_ATOMS: atom_id res chain seq x y z
N MET A 1 29.38 -15.24 2.10
CA MET A 1 29.75 -14.94 0.70
C MET A 1 28.80 -15.62 -0.30
N GLY A 2 27.48 -15.64 -0.06
CA GLY A 2 26.51 -16.40 -0.89
C GLY A 2 25.19 -15.68 -1.24
N GLU A 3 24.92 -14.48 -0.70
CA GLU A 3 23.62 -13.81 -0.86
C GLU A 3 23.54 -12.84 -2.06
N ARG A 4 24.69 -12.48 -2.66
CA ARG A 4 24.73 -11.47 -3.73
C ARG A 4 24.06 -11.93 -5.04
N GLY A 5 24.03 -13.24 -5.32
CA GLY A 5 23.42 -13.78 -6.54
C GLY A 5 21.89 -13.81 -6.52
N TYR A 6 21.28 -13.93 -5.34
CA TYR A 6 19.83 -14.01 -5.15
C TYR A 6 19.14 -12.64 -5.09
N SER A 7 19.92 -11.57 -4.95
CA SER A 7 19.39 -10.20 -4.85
C SER A 7 19.06 -9.58 -6.22
N PHE A 8 19.60 -10.11 -7.31
CA PHE A 8 19.42 -9.56 -8.67
C PHE A 8 18.07 -9.95 -9.29
N SER A 9 17.55 -11.13 -8.96
CA SER A 9 16.29 -11.65 -9.49
C SER A 9 15.14 -11.42 -8.50
N LEU A 10 14.17 -10.60 -8.88
CA LEU A 10 12.98 -10.23 -8.08
C LEU A 10 12.18 -11.45 -7.57
N THR A 11 12.22 -12.57 -8.28
CA THR A 11 11.40 -13.77 -8.03
C THR A 11 12.19 -14.97 -7.52
N THR A 12 13.49 -14.81 -7.22
CA THR A 12 14.33 -15.95 -6.81
C THR A 12 14.33 -16.13 -5.30
N PHE A 13 13.96 -17.33 -4.86
CA PHE A 13 14.02 -17.73 -3.46
C PHE A 13 15.47 -17.87 -2.99
N SER A 14 15.76 -17.37 -1.80
CA SER A 14 17.00 -17.70 -1.08
C SER A 14 17.02 -19.18 -0.68
N PRO A 15 18.19 -19.73 -0.33
CA PRO A 15 18.31 -21.11 0.17
C PRO A 15 17.45 -21.43 1.40
N SER A 16 17.02 -20.39 2.15
CA SER A 16 16.10 -20.51 3.29
C SER A 16 14.62 -20.43 2.90
N GLY A 17 14.29 -20.36 1.61
CA GLY A 17 12.92 -20.29 1.09
C GLY A 17 12.30 -18.89 1.19
N LYS A 18 13.09 -17.85 1.47
CA LYS A 18 12.62 -16.47 1.63
C LYS A 18 12.95 -15.59 0.43
N LEU A 19 12.08 -14.63 0.14
CA LEU A 19 12.34 -13.58 -0.85
C LEU A 19 13.00 -12.38 -0.16
N VAL A 20 14.32 -12.24 -0.36
CA VAL A 20 15.13 -11.21 0.31
C VAL A 20 14.66 -9.79 -0.09
N GLN A 21 14.15 -9.60 -1.31
CA GLN A 21 13.62 -8.30 -1.74
C GLN A 21 12.38 -7.85 -0.97
N ILE A 22 11.53 -8.79 -0.51
CA ILE A 22 10.38 -8.47 0.34
C ILE A 22 10.87 -7.96 1.70
N GLU A 23 11.93 -8.55 2.26
CA GLU A 23 12.49 -8.13 3.55
C GLU A 23 13.09 -6.72 3.47
N TYR A 24 13.77 -6.38 2.37
CA TYR A 24 14.26 -5.01 2.14
C TYR A 24 13.12 -4.00 2.06
N ALA A 25 12.05 -4.33 1.35
CA ALA A 25 10.92 -3.42 1.23
C ALA A 25 10.18 -3.25 2.56
N LEU A 26 9.97 -4.31 3.33
CA LEU A 26 9.40 -4.23 4.68
C LEU A 26 10.25 -3.35 5.60
N SER A 27 11.57 -3.45 5.49
CA SER A 27 12.51 -2.58 6.23
C SER A 27 12.37 -1.11 5.81
N ALA A 28 12.15 -0.84 4.51
CA ALA A 28 11.90 0.51 4.01
C ALA A 28 10.56 1.09 4.53
N VAL A 29 9.52 0.27 4.71
CA VAL A 29 8.25 0.70 5.33
C VAL A 29 8.44 1.02 6.80
N ALA A 30 9.21 0.20 7.54
CA ALA A 30 9.46 0.42 8.95
C ALA A 30 10.19 1.75 9.23
N ALA A 31 10.99 2.24 8.27
CA ALA A 31 11.61 3.58 8.33
C ALA A 31 10.63 4.73 8.00
N GLY A 32 9.43 4.40 7.51
CA GLY A 32 8.37 5.34 7.19
C GLY A 32 7.72 5.95 8.43
N ALA A 33 6.86 6.95 8.21
CA ALA A 33 6.06 7.50 9.30
C ALA A 33 4.97 6.52 9.75
N PRO A 34 4.72 6.40 11.05
CA PRO A 34 3.68 5.50 11.58
C PRO A 34 2.28 5.99 11.17
N SER A 35 1.43 5.00 10.91
CA SER A 35 0.00 5.16 10.64
C SER A 35 -0.76 4.17 11.52
N VAL A 36 -1.87 4.61 12.10
CA VAL A 36 -2.67 3.85 13.06
C VAL A 36 -4.14 3.88 12.66
N GLY A 37 -4.79 2.73 12.69
CA GLY A 37 -6.24 2.59 12.53
C GLY A 37 -6.87 1.97 13.77
N ILE A 38 -7.88 2.61 14.33
CA ILE A 38 -8.63 2.12 15.50
C ILE A 38 -10.06 1.83 15.09
N LYS A 39 -10.50 0.58 15.26
CA LYS A 39 -11.90 0.18 15.12
C LYS A 39 -12.63 0.39 16.45
N ALA A 40 -13.67 1.20 16.44
CA ALA A 40 -14.63 1.37 17.53
C ALA A 40 -15.95 0.63 17.22
N SER A 41 -16.87 0.63 18.18
CA SER A 41 -18.21 0.05 18.02
C SER A 41 -19.06 0.79 16.98
N ASN A 42 -18.85 2.10 16.84
CA ASN A 42 -19.62 3.00 15.98
C ASN A 42 -18.87 3.46 14.72
N GLY A 43 -17.62 3.05 14.52
CA GLY A 43 -16.84 3.53 13.38
C GLY A 43 -15.36 3.14 13.41
N VAL A 44 -14.60 3.74 12.52
CA VAL A 44 -13.15 3.53 12.40
C VAL A 44 -12.45 4.88 12.33
N VAL A 45 -11.37 5.04 13.06
CA VAL A 45 -10.51 6.24 13.03
C VAL A 45 -9.19 5.87 12.39
N LEU A 46 -8.77 6.64 11.39
CA LEU A 46 -7.44 6.52 10.77
C LEU A 46 -6.63 7.78 11.12
N ALA A 47 -5.43 7.57 11.66
CA ALA A 47 -4.49 8.62 12.02
C ALA A 47 -3.11 8.30 11.46
N THR A 48 -2.35 9.32 11.09
CA THR A 48 -0.99 9.15 10.55
C THR A 48 -0.14 10.34 10.91
N GLU A 49 1.12 10.08 11.23
CA GLU A 49 2.06 11.15 11.53
C GLU A 49 2.50 11.84 10.25
N LYS A 50 2.29 13.16 10.16
CA LYS A 50 2.81 14.00 9.08
C LYS A 50 4.06 14.74 9.55
N LYS A 51 5.23 14.13 9.36
CA LYS A 51 6.53 14.80 9.57
C LYS A 51 6.76 15.87 8.51
N GLN A 52 6.72 17.14 8.92
CA GLN A 52 7.09 18.27 8.06
C GLN A 52 8.61 18.48 8.14
N LYS A 53 9.28 18.60 7.00
CA LYS A 53 10.72 18.85 6.95
C LYS A 53 11.08 20.34 7.02
N SER A 54 10.14 21.23 6.71
CA SER A 54 10.34 22.68 6.66
C SER A 54 9.01 23.41 6.78
N ILE A 55 9.04 24.64 7.29
CA ILE A 55 7.92 25.60 7.33
C ILE A 55 7.46 26.06 5.95
N LEU A 56 8.25 25.81 4.90
CA LEU A 56 7.89 26.10 3.51
C LEU A 56 6.97 25.05 2.90
N TYR A 57 6.66 23.99 3.65
CA TYR A 57 5.87 22.89 3.15
C TYR A 57 4.38 23.20 3.32
N ASP A 58 3.64 23.20 2.21
CA ASP A 58 2.20 23.41 2.28
C ASP A 58 1.52 22.18 2.91
N GLU A 59 0.87 22.41 4.05
CA GLU A 59 0.16 21.39 4.80
C GLU A 59 -1.01 20.78 4.02
N THR A 60 -1.53 21.48 3.02
CA THR A 60 -2.63 20.98 2.19
C THR A 60 -2.14 20.08 1.05
N SER A 61 -0.86 20.16 0.67
CA SER A 61 -0.35 19.47 -0.53
C SER A 61 -0.12 17.96 -0.36
N VAL A 62 0.12 17.51 0.87
CA VAL A 62 0.43 16.10 1.17
C VAL A 62 -0.64 15.50 2.05
N HIS A 63 -1.53 14.75 1.42
CA HIS A 63 -2.51 13.90 2.08
C HIS A 63 -1.95 12.48 2.21
N LYS A 64 -2.03 11.95 3.43
CA LYS A 64 -1.71 10.55 3.73
C LYS A 64 -2.94 9.67 3.94
N VAL A 65 -4.06 10.32 4.27
CA VAL A 65 -5.37 9.69 4.36
C VAL A 65 -6.17 10.19 3.16
N GLU A 66 -6.61 9.27 2.31
CA GLU A 66 -7.40 9.57 1.13
C GLU A 66 -8.68 8.74 1.13
N MET A 67 -9.76 9.32 0.62
CA MET A 67 -11.02 8.60 0.45
C MET A 67 -11.00 7.82 -0.87
N ILE A 68 -11.32 6.54 -0.82
CA ILE A 68 -11.54 5.71 -2.02
C ILE A 68 -12.99 5.86 -2.49
N THR A 69 -13.92 5.75 -1.55
CA THR A 69 -15.36 5.92 -1.73
C THR A 69 -15.92 6.78 -0.60
N LYS A 70 -17.22 7.10 -0.62
CA LYS A 70 -17.86 7.87 0.46
C LYS A 70 -17.76 7.19 1.84
N HIS A 71 -17.64 5.86 1.87
CA HIS A 71 -17.62 5.04 3.08
C HIS A 71 -16.27 4.37 3.39
N ILE A 72 -15.27 4.47 2.51
CA ILE A 72 -13.97 3.81 2.68
C ILE A 72 -12.83 4.83 2.53
N GLY A 73 -12.03 4.95 3.59
CA GLY A 73 -10.75 5.65 3.60
C GLY A 73 -9.58 4.68 3.54
N MET A 74 -8.46 5.14 2.97
CA MET A 74 -7.21 4.40 2.92
C MET A 74 -6.07 5.29 3.42
N VAL A 75 -5.25 4.74 4.29
CA VAL A 75 -4.01 5.37 4.78
C VAL A 75 -2.82 4.54 4.32
N TYR A 76 -1.65 5.17 4.23
CA TYR A 76 -0.41 4.42 3.99
C TYR A 76 0.68 4.76 4.99
N SER A 77 1.66 3.87 5.07
CA SER A 77 2.96 4.08 5.71
C SER A 77 4.05 3.70 4.71
N GLY A 78 5.15 4.46 4.64
CA GLY A 78 6.24 4.20 3.70
C GLY A 78 6.27 5.12 2.47
N MET A 79 6.53 4.55 1.29
CA MET A 79 6.83 5.29 0.05
C MET A 79 5.58 5.92 -0.57
N GLY A 80 5.54 7.26 -0.63
CA GLY A 80 4.38 8.03 -1.12
C GLY A 80 4.02 7.84 -2.61
N PRO A 81 4.96 7.78 -3.57
CA PRO A 81 4.62 7.62 -4.99
C PRO A 81 3.88 6.32 -5.29
N ASP A 82 4.31 5.25 -4.65
CA ASP A 82 3.82 3.88 -4.81
C ASP A 82 2.38 3.74 -4.33
N TYR A 83 2.07 4.37 -3.19
CA TYR A 83 0.70 4.49 -2.70
C TYR A 83 -0.25 5.14 -3.71
N ARG A 84 0.17 6.18 -4.45
CA ARG A 84 -0.72 6.88 -5.39
C ARG A 84 -1.20 5.96 -6.52
N VAL A 85 -0.36 5.03 -6.95
CA VAL A 85 -0.72 4.03 -7.97
C VAL A 85 -1.77 3.07 -7.42
N LEU A 86 -1.56 2.56 -6.21
CA LEU A 86 -2.51 1.67 -5.54
C LEU A 86 -3.85 2.36 -5.27
N LEU A 87 -3.83 3.62 -4.82
CA LEU A 87 -5.04 4.41 -4.60
C LEU A 87 -5.87 4.58 -5.88
N ARG A 88 -5.22 4.92 -7.01
CA ARG A 88 -5.88 5.02 -8.31
C ARG A 88 -6.49 3.69 -8.74
N ARG A 89 -5.78 2.59 -8.52
CA ARG A 89 -6.28 1.25 -8.85
C ARG A 89 -7.47 0.86 -7.97
N ALA A 90 -7.40 1.11 -6.67
CA ALA A 90 -8.47 0.85 -5.72
C ALA A 90 -9.74 1.65 -6.06
N ARG A 91 -9.60 2.94 -6.40
CA ARG A 91 -10.72 3.78 -6.89
C ARG A 91 -11.35 3.19 -8.15
N LYS A 92 -10.53 2.77 -9.12
CA LYS A 92 -11.03 2.14 -10.36
C LYS A 92 -11.79 0.85 -10.08
N LEU A 93 -11.28 -0.01 -9.20
CA LEU A 93 -11.93 -1.26 -8.80
C LEU A 93 -13.27 -1.03 -8.09
N ALA A 94 -13.32 -0.03 -7.20
CA ALA A 94 -14.55 0.34 -6.52
C ALA A 94 -15.62 0.86 -7.49
N GLN A 95 -15.23 1.69 -8.47
CA GLN A 95 -16.15 2.20 -9.49
C GLN A 95 -16.62 1.09 -10.44
N GLN A 96 -15.73 0.16 -10.83
CA GLN A 96 -16.09 -0.98 -11.66
C GLN A 96 -17.10 -1.90 -10.95
N TYR A 97 -16.93 -2.12 -9.65
CA TYR A 97 -17.90 -2.88 -8.85
C TYR A 97 -19.26 -2.17 -8.82
N PHE A 98 -19.27 -0.86 -8.56
CA PHE A 98 -20.48 -0.06 -8.55
C PHE A 98 -21.20 -0.08 -9.90
N LEU A 99 -20.47 -0.07 -11.02
CA LEU A 99 -21.07 -0.13 -12.35
C LEU A 99 -21.80 -1.45 -12.63
N VAL A 100 -21.28 -2.56 -12.10
CA VAL A 100 -21.84 -3.91 -12.34
C VAL A 100 -22.99 -4.21 -11.39
N TYR A 101 -22.81 -3.92 -10.10
CA TYR A 101 -23.75 -4.34 -9.05
C TYR A 101 -24.65 -3.20 -8.55
N GLN A 102 -24.38 -1.94 -8.96
CA GLN A 102 -25.06 -0.73 -8.47
C GLN A 102 -25.03 -0.53 -6.95
N GLU A 103 -24.13 -1.24 -6.26
CA GLU A 103 -23.97 -1.18 -4.82
C GLU A 103 -22.55 -0.75 -4.43
N PRO A 104 -22.37 -0.07 -3.28
CA PRO A 104 -21.06 0.25 -2.78
C PRO A 104 -20.27 -1.02 -2.48
N ILE A 105 -19.01 -1.07 -2.93
CA ILE A 105 -18.15 -2.24 -2.69
C ILE A 105 -17.95 -2.48 -1.18
N PRO A 106 -18.09 -3.74 -0.70
CA PRO A 106 -17.75 -4.07 0.68
C PRO A 106 -16.23 -4.02 0.88
N THR A 107 -15.81 -3.60 2.07
CA THR A 107 -14.38 -3.44 2.43
C THR A 107 -13.57 -4.72 2.21
N ALA A 108 -14.12 -5.88 2.60
CA ALA A 108 -13.46 -7.17 2.44
C ALA A 108 -13.11 -7.48 0.97
N GLN A 109 -14.03 -7.23 0.04
CA GLN A 109 -13.78 -7.48 -1.38
C GLN A 109 -12.77 -6.48 -1.96
N LEU A 110 -12.85 -5.21 -1.56
CA LEU A 110 -11.89 -4.20 -2.01
C LEU A 110 -10.47 -4.58 -1.58
N VAL A 111 -10.28 -4.95 -0.31
CA VAL A 111 -8.99 -5.38 0.23
C VAL A 111 -8.47 -6.61 -0.49
N GLN A 112 -9.32 -7.62 -0.73
CA GLN A 112 -8.92 -8.82 -1.47
C GLN A 112 -8.43 -8.50 -2.89
N ARG A 113 -9.15 -7.65 -3.62
CA ARG A 113 -8.75 -7.25 -4.99
C ARG A 113 -7.47 -6.43 -5.00
N VAL A 114 -7.29 -5.52 -4.04
CA VAL A 114 -6.05 -4.73 -3.91
C VAL A 114 -4.88 -5.65 -3.55
N ALA A 115 -5.06 -6.59 -2.64
CA ALA A 115 -4.05 -7.57 -2.27
C ALA A 115 -3.64 -8.46 -3.47
N SER A 116 -4.58 -8.89 -4.30
CA SER A 116 -4.27 -9.62 -5.54
C SER A 116 -3.40 -8.81 -6.50
N VAL A 117 -3.68 -7.51 -6.65
CA VAL A 117 -2.85 -6.60 -7.45
C VAL A 117 -1.44 -6.48 -6.85
N MET A 118 -1.32 -6.35 -5.53
CA MET A 118 -0.02 -6.29 -4.84
C MET A 118 0.77 -7.60 -5.02
N GLN A 119 0.09 -8.74 -4.96
CA GLN A 119 0.72 -10.05 -5.17
C GLN A 119 1.23 -10.21 -6.61
N GLU A 120 0.46 -9.74 -7.60
CA GLU A 120 0.87 -9.76 -9.01
C GLU A 120 2.17 -8.96 -9.24
N TYR A 121 2.32 -7.81 -8.56
CA TYR A 121 3.56 -7.03 -8.60
C TYR A 121 4.78 -7.77 -8.02
N THR A 122 4.59 -8.67 -7.05
CA THR A 122 5.71 -9.47 -6.51
C THR A 122 6.13 -10.64 -7.40
N GLN A 123 5.25 -11.12 -8.28
CA GLN A 123 5.52 -12.26 -9.16
C GLN A 123 5.89 -11.85 -10.58
N SER A 124 5.56 -10.62 -10.98
CA SER A 124 5.86 -10.09 -12.30
C SER A 124 7.33 -9.68 -12.40
N GLY A 125 8.14 -10.45 -13.13
CA GLY A 125 9.59 -10.24 -13.26
C GLY A 125 10.05 -8.94 -13.92
N SER A 126 9.13 -8.06 -14.35
CA SER A 126 9.43 -6.85 -15.11
C SER A 126 9.10 -5.54 -14.40
N VAL A 127 8.56 -5.58 -13.17
CA VAL A 127 8.11 -4.38 -12.44
C VAL A 127 8.97 -4.19 -11.19
N LEU A 128 9.58 -3.01 -11.02
CA LEU A 128 10.33 -2.69 -9.81
C LEU A 128 9.36 -2.65 -8.62
N PHE A 129 9.77 -3.33 -7.55
CA PHE A 129 9.02 -3.51 -6.31
C PHE A 129 8.45 -2.18 -5.79
N CYS A 130 7.12 -2.07 -5.80
CA CYS A 130 6.36 -0.97 -5.21
C CYS A 130 6.58 -1.03 -3.70
N GLY A 131 7.28 -0.05 -3.12
CA GLY A 131 7.50 0.10 -1.69
C GLY A 131 6.16 0.10 -0.96
N PHE A 132 5.91 -0.98 -0.23
CA PHE A 132 4.63 -1.27 0.40
C PHE A 132 4.06 -0.08 1.19
N PRO A 133 2.82 0.34 0.90
CA PRO A 133 1.93 0.83 1.94
C PRO A 133 1.32 -0.39 2.64
N GLN A 134 1.59 -0.58 3.94
CA GLN A 134 0.81 -1.56 4.72
C GLN A 134 -0.68 -1.17 4.63
N VAL A 135 -1.52 -2.14 4.24
CA VAL A 135 -2.98 -2.05 4.16
C VAL A 135 -3.58 -2.08 5.56
#